data_AF-A0A6N8A4P5-F1
#
_entry.id   AF-A0A6N8A4P5-F1
#
_cell.length_a   1.000
_cell.length_b   1.000
_cell.length_c   1.000
_cell.angle_alpha   90.00
_cell.angle_beta   90.00
_cell.angle_gamma   90.00
#
_symmetry.space_group_name_H-M   'P 1'
#
loop_
_entity.id
_entity.type
_entity.pdbx_description
1 polymer ?
#
loop_
_entity_poly.entity_id
_entity_poly.type
_entity_poly.pdbx_seq_one_letter_code
_entity_poly.pdbx_strand_id
1 'polypeptide(L)'
;MSRFVKNLILFVIALFIIPLSVANRHTVSLSLNPFDPQDPSLTVTNIPLFWIIFASLAVGIIVGGMGAWAKQGRWRKEARVKRREADKWHKEADQLREQAKIMAPDTGRAGLPRPDDRRAA
;
A
#
# COMPACT_ATOMS: atom_id res chain seq x y z
N MET A 1 3.97 -13.80 5.09
CA MET A 1 5.33 -13.63 4.53
C MET A 1 5.84 -12.19 4.55
N SER A 2 5.11 -11.20 4.02
CA SER A 2 5.60 -9.81 3.89
C SER A 2 6.00 -9.13 5.21
N ARG A 3 5.33 -9.45 6.32
CA ARG A 3 5.67 -8.92 7.65
C ARG A 3 7.05 -9.39 8.13
N PHE A 4 7.40 -10.65 7.88
CA PHE A 4 8.70 -11.21 8.26
C PHE A 4 9.84 -10.57 7.46
N VAL A 5 9.69 -10.47 6.13
CA VAL A 5 10.68 -9.82 5.27
C VAL A 5 10.87 -8.35 5.65
N LYS A 6 9.78 -7.62 5.94
CA LYS A 6 9.87 -6.24 6.41
C LYS A 6 10.63 -6.11 7.73
N ASN A 7 10.34 -7.00 8.68
CA ASN A 7 11.00 -6.99 9.98
C ASN A 7 12.48 -7.37 9.87
N LEU A 8 12.82 -8.32 8.99
CA LEU A 8 14.21 -8.69 8.71
C LEU A 8 14.99 -7.51 8.12
N ILE A 9 14.41 -6.80 7.14
CA ILE A 9 15.02 -5.60 6.55
C ILE A 9 15.24 -4.53 7.63
N LEU A 10 14.22 -4.26 8.46
CA LEU A 10 14.33 -3.31 9.58
C LEU A 10 15.41 -3.71 10.58
N PHE A 11 15.52 -5.00 10.90
CA PHE A 11 16.53 -5.53 11.80
C PHE A 11 17.94 -5.33 11.23
N VAL A 12 18.16 -5.66 9.96
CA VAL A 12 19.46 -5.46 9.29
C VAL A 12 19.84 -3.98 9.29
N ILE A 13 18.90 -3.09 8.95
CA ILE A 13 19.13 -1.64 9.02
C ILE A 13 19.53 -1.20 10.43
N ALA A 14 18.79 -1.64 11.45
CA ALA A 14 19.10 -1.32 12.85
C ALA A 14 20.47 -1.84 13.28
N LEU A 15 20.85 -3.05 12.83
CA LEU A 15 22.14 -3.67 13.11
C LEU A 15 23.32 -2.82 12.62
N PHE A 16 23.18 -2.10 11.52
CA PHE A 16 24.22 -1.18 11.03
C PHE A 16 24.14 0.20 11.69
N ILE A 17 22.94 0.74 11.86
CA ILE A 17 22.75 2.11 12.33
C ILE A 17 23.12 2.26 13.82
N ILE A 18 22.81 1.27 14.67
CA ILE A 18 23.09 1.38 16.12
C ILE A 18 24.60 1.44 16.40
N PRO A 19 25.45 0.52 15.90
CA PRO A 19 26.89 0.59 16.12
C PRO A 19 27.52 1.83 15.50
N LEU A 20 27.08 2.24 14.31
CA LEU A 20 27.51 3.50 13.67
C LEU A 20 27.22 4.68 14.60
N SER A 21 26.05 4.71 15.24
CA SER A 21 25.66 5.79 16.17
C SER A 21 26.49 5.78 17.45
N VAL A 22 26.73 4.60 18.03
CA VAL A 22 27.50 4.45 19.28
C VAL A 22 28.98 4.78 19.07
N ALA A 23 29.54 4.38 17.93
CA ALA A 23 30.91 4.72 17.54
C ALA A 23 31.06 6.22 17.29
N ASN A 24 30.07 6.85 16.66
CA ASN A 24 30.05 8.27 16.34
C ASN A 24 29.28 9.10 17.39
N ARG A 25 29.52 8.82 18.68
CA ARG A 25 28.97 9.60 19.82
C ARG A 25 29.65 10.94 20.05
N HIS A 26 30.69 11.23 19.27
CA HIS A 26 31.44 12.48 19.35
C HIS A 26 30.51 13.65 19.01
N THR A 27 30.62 14.72 19.79
CA THR A 27 29.84 15.93 19.64
C THR A 27 30.43 16.79 18.52
N VAL A 28 29.57 17.26 17.62
CA VAL A 28 29.93 18.17 16.53
C VAL A 28 29.11 19.45 16.64
N SER A 29 29.67 20.55 16.14
CA SER A 29 28.95 21.81 15.96
C SER A 29 28.32 21.81 14.58
N LEU A 30 26.99 21.86 14.52
CA LEU A 30 26.26 21.96 13.26
C LEU A 30 25.84 23.42 13.04
N SER A 31 26.41 24.07 12.02
CA SER A 31 25.91 25.35 11.55
C SER A 31 24.80 25.12 10.53
N LEU A 32 23.61 25.67 10.80
CA LEU A 32 22.44 25.59 9.91
C LEU A 32 22.35 26.80 8.97
N ASN A 33 23.25 27.78 9.09
CA ASN A 33 23.30 28.94 8.22
C ASN A 33 24.23 28.67 7.02
N PRO A 34 23.71 28.60 5.78
CA PRO A 34 24.52 28.31 4.59
C PRO A 34 25.35 29.51 4.11
N PHE A 35 25.17 30.71 4.68
CA PHE A 35 25.85 31.94 4.26
C PHE A 35 26.87 32.46 5.28
N ASP A 36 26.65 32.19 6.57
CA ASP A 36 27.58 32.53 7.64
C ASP A 36 27.75 31.36 8.61
N PRO A 37 28.84 30.56 8.48
CA PRO A 37 29.11 29.44 9.36
C PRO A 37 29.40 29.84 10.82
N GLN A 38 29.77 31.10 11.07
CA GLN A 38 30.09 31.62 12.40
C GLN A 38 28.87 32.20 13.12
N ASP A 39 27.70 32.20 12.49
CA ASP A 39 26.48 32.72 13.07
C ASP A 39 26.04 31.88 14.30
N PRO A 40 26.05 32.45 15.51
CA PRO A 40 25.68 31.73 16.72
C PRO A 40 24.16 31.51 16.85
N SER A 41 23.33 32.20 16.08
CA SER A 41 21.86 32.09 16.17
C SER A 41 21.30 30.81 15.53
N LEU A 42 22.02 30.28 14.53
CA LEU A 42 21.66 29.07 13.78
C LEU A 42 22.68 27.94 13.95
N THR A 43 23.60 28.07 14.90
CA THR A 43 24.59 27.03 15.20
C THR A 43 24.17 26.22 16.41
N VAL A 44 24.03 24.92 16.22
CA VAL A 44 23.73 23.98 17.30
C VAL A 44 25.02 23.29 17.74
N THR A 45 25.51 23.68 18.91
CA THR A 45 26.78 23.20 19.48
C THR A 45 26.57 21.93 20.30
N ASN A 46 27.61 21.09 20.37
CA ASN A 46 27.69 19.91 21.24
C ASN A 46 26.62 18.84 21.01
N ILE A 47 26.13 18.67 19.78
CA ILE A 47 25.20 17.59 19.44
C ILE A 47 25.97 16.40 18.87
N PRO A 48 25.76 15.18 19.40
CA PRO A 48 26.27 13.97 18.76
C PRO A 48 25.69 13.79 17.35
N LEU A 49 26.56 13.51 16.37
CA LEU A 49 26.18 13.44 14.95
C LEU A 49 25.02 12.46 14.68
N PHE A 50 24.91 11.39 15.46
CA PHE A 50 23.85 10.40 15.29
C PHE A 50 22.44 11.01 15.41
N TRP A 51 22.23 11.99 16.29
CA TRP A 51 20.92 12.66 16.43
C TRP A 51 20.50 13.36 15.14
N ILE A 52 21.45 14.01 14.46
CA ILE A 52 21.21 14.71 13.19
C ILE A 52 20.88 13.71 12.08
N ILE A 53 21.61 12.59 12.02
CA ILE A 53 21.37 11.52 11.05
C ILE A 53 19.99 10.89 11.26
N PHE A 54 19.61 10.58 12.50
CA PHE A 54 18.29 10.02 12.79
C PHE A 54 17.16 11.02 12.51
N ALA A 55 17.34 12.29 12.88
CA ALA A 55 16.34 13.32 12.61
C ALA A 55 16.12 13.49 11.10
N SER A 56 17.20 13.57 10.31
CA SER A 56 17.10 13.68 8.85
C SER A 56 16.47 12.44 8.22
N LEU A 57 16.82 11.24 8.69
CA LEU A 57 16.19 9.98 8.26
C LEU A 57 14.70 9.96 8.61
N ALA A 58 14.31 10.35 9.83
CA ALA A 58 12.93 10.40 10.26
C ALA A 58 12.10 11.36 9.42
N VAL A 59 12.64 12.55 9.13
CA VAL A 59 12.01 13.52 8.22
C VAL A 59 11.83 12.90 6.83
N GLY A 60 12.86 12.23 6.29
CA GLY A 60 12.78 11.54 5.01
C GLY A 60 11.69 10.46 4.98
N ILE A 61 11.56 9.66 6.05
CA ILE A 61 10.52 8.64 6.17
C ILE A 61 9.13 9.27 6.24
N ILE A 62 8.95 10.37 6.98
CA ILE A 62 7.67 11.08 7.08
C ILE A 62 7.26 11.62 5.70
N VAL A 63 8.17 12.32 5.03
CA VAL A 63 7.91 12.90 3.69
C VAL A 63 7.64 11.79 2.67
N GLY A 64 8.46 10.74 2.64
CA GLY A 64 8.25 9.59 1.77
C GLY A 64 6.93 8.85 2.06
N GLY A 65 6.59 8.71 3.35
CA GLY A 65 5.33 8.13 3.81
C GLY A 65 4.12 8.95 3.38
N MET A 66 4.19 10.29 3.50
CA MET A 66 3.16 11.21 3.01
C MET A 66 2.99 11.09 1.49
N GLY A 67 4.09 11.04 0.74
CA GLY A 67 4.06 10.84 -0.72
C GLY A 67 3.43 9.52 -1.12
N ALA A 68 3.82 8.41 -0.46
CA ALA A 68 3.23 7.10 -0.68
C ALA A 68 1.73 7.07 -0.32
N TRP A 69 1.34 7.70 0.79
CA TRP A 69 -0.04 7.79 1.24
C TRP A 69 -0.92 8.60 0.29
N ALA A 70 -0.41 9.72 -0.23
CA ALA A 70 -1.07 10.54 -1.24
C ALA A 70 -1.27 9.75 -2.54
N LYS A 71 -0.23 9.04 -3.00
CA LYS A 71 -0.33 8.15 -4.18
C LYS A 71 -1.41 7.09 -3.96
N GLN A 72 -1.39 6.35 -2.85
CA GLN A 72 -2.41 5.33 -2.53
C GLN A 72 -3.80 5.90 -2.21
N GLY A 73 -3.94 7.21 -1.97
CA GLY A 73 -5.22 7.87 -1.71
C GLY A 73 -6.20 7.75 -2.88
N ARG A 74 -5.72 7.83 -4.13
CA ARG A 74 -6.56 7.74 -5.33
C ARG A 74 -7.17 6.35 -5.51
N TRP A 75 -6.37 5.30 -5.34
CA TRP A 75 -6.85 3.90 -5.42
C TRP A 75 -7.91 3.58 -4.35
N ARG A 76 -7.88 4.26 -3.19
CA ARG A 76 -8.91 4.07 -2.15
C ARG A 76 -10.28 4.63 -2.55
N LYS A 77 -10.33 5.67 -3.38
CA LYS A 77 -11.60 6.17 -3.94
C LYS A 77 -12.09 5.26 -5.07
N GLU A 78 -11.18 4.87 -5.94
CA GLU A 78 -11.47 4.05 -7.12
C GLU A 78 -11.98 2.65 -6.75
N ALA A 79 -11.39 2.02 -5.72
CA ALA A 79 -11.86 0.74 -5.20
C ALA A 79 -13.29 0.81 -4.64
N ARG A 80 -13.70 1.94 -4.03
CA ARG A 80 -15.07 2.13 -3.52
C ARG A 80 -16.07 2.30 -4.65
N VAL A 81 -15.71 3.02 -5.71
CA VAL A 81 -16.57 3.23 -6.89
C VAL A 81 -16.78 1.90 -7.61
N LYS A 82 -15.69 1.19 -7.93
CA LYS A 82 -15.77 -0.12 -8.60
C LYS A 82 -16.58 -1.15 -7.80
N ARG A 83 -16.47 -1.14 -6.47
CA ARG A 83 -17.29 -2.02 -5.62
C ARG A 83 -18.78 -1.71 -5.73
N ARG A 84 -19.16 -0.42 -5.75
CA ARG A 84 -20.57 0.00 -5.92
C ARG A 84 -21.12 -0.37 -7.30
N GLU A 85 -20.31 -0.23 -8.34
CA GLU A 85 -20.69 -0.63 -9.70
C GLU A 85 -20.89 -2.14 -9.82
N ALA A 86 -19.95 -2.93 -9.26
CA ALA A 86 -20.08 -4.39 -9.21
C ALA A 86 -21.35 -4.82 -8.45
N ASP A 87 -21.64 -4.22 -7.29
CA ASP A 87 -22.85 -4.52 -6.52
C ASP A 87 -24.13 -4.18 -7.31
N LYS A 88 -24.10 -3.12 -8.13
CA LYS A 88 -25.22 -2.74 -9.00
C LYS A 88 -25.47 -3.78 -10.09
N TRP A 89 -24.42 -4.16 -10.81
CA TRP A 89 -24.53 -5.16 -11.89
C TRP A 89 -24.91 -6.54 -11.36
N HIS A 90 -24.42 -6.92 -10.17
CA HIS A 90 -24.87 -8.16 -9.52
C HIS A 90 -26.37 -8.14 -9.23
N LYS A 91 -26.92 -7.03 -8.70
CA LYS A 91 -28.36 -6.89 -8.46
C LYS A 91 -29.18 -6.96 -9.74
N GLU A 92 -28.74 -6.27 -10.80
CA GLU A 92 -29.44 -6.30 -12.09
C GLU A 92 -29.39 -7.71 -12.70
N ALA A 93 -28.25 -8.40 -12.61
CA ALA A 93 -28.13 -9.79 -13.06
C ALA A 93 -29.03 -10.73 -12.28
N ASP A 94 -29.11 -10.59 -10.95
CA ASP A 94 -29.99 -11.39 -10.09
C ASP A 94 -31.47 -11.14 -10.41
N GLN A 95 -31.87 -9.87 -10.60
CA GLN A 95 -33.24 -9.50 -11.00
C GLN A 95 -33.61 -10.09 -12.37
N LEU A 96 -32.71 -10.02 -13.35
CA LEU A 96 -32.94 -10.63 -14.66
C LEU A 96 -33.04 -12.16 -14.55
N ARG A 97 -32.26 -12.78 -13.67
CA ARG A 97 -32.33 -14.22 -13.39
C ARG A 97 -33.65 -14.63 -12.75
N GLU A 98 -34.14 -13.84 -11.80
CA GLU A 98 -35.45 -14.05 -11.17
C GLU A 98 -36.58 -13.89 -12.17
N GLN A 99 -36.54 -12.83 -13.00
CA GLN A 99 -37.53 -12.61 -14.07
C GLN A 99 -37.51 -13.75 -15.09
N ALA A 100 -36.33 -14.21 -15.53
CA ALA A 100 -36.20 -15.36 -16.42
C ALA A 100 -36.74 -16.64 -15.78
N LYS A 101 -36.60 -16.81 -14.45
CA LYS A 101 -37.16 -17.97 -13.72
C LYS A 101 -38.69 -17.90 -13.60
N ILE A 102 -39.27 -16.71 -13.47
CA ILE A 102 -40.73 -16.49 -13.42
C ILE A 102 -41.36 -16.63 -14.82
N MET A 103 -40.66 -16.16 -15.85
CA MET A 103 -41.11 -16.21 -17.25
C MET A 103 -40.86 -17.58 -17.90
N ALA A 104 -39.95 -18.39 -17.33
CA ALA A 104 -39.82 -19.78 -17.70
C ALA A 104 -41.12 -20.51 -17.33
N PRO A 105 -41.88 -21.04 -18.31
CA PRO A 105 -43.03 -21.85 -18.00
C PRO A 105 -42.59 -23.08 -17.22
N ASP A 106 -43.48 -23.66 -16.42
CA ASP A 106 -43.32 -24.97 -15.79
C ASP A 106 -43.32 -26.07 -16.88
N THR A 107 -42.39 -26.01 -17.83
CA THR A 107 -42.08 -27.14 -18.70
C THR A 107 -41.23 -28.08 -17.87
N GLY A 108 -41.92 -28.91 -17.08
CA GLY A 108 -41.32 -30.02 -16.37
C GLY A 108 -40.38 -30.76 -17.31
N ARG A 109 -39.06 -30.60 -17.08
CA ARG A 109 -37.97 -31.44 -17.57
C ARG A 109 -38.22 -32.09 -18.95
N ALA A 110 -38.52 -31.31 -19.98
CA ALA A 110 -38.32 -31.75 -21.35
C ALA A 110 -36.84 -31.54 -21.68
N GLY A 111 -35.99 -32.44 -21.15
CA GLY A 111 -34.60 -32.53 -21.59
C GLY A 111 -34.58 -32.73 -23.09
N LEU A 112 -33.73 -31.96 -23.79
CA LEU A 112 -33.49 -32.13 -25.22
C LEU A 112 -33.25 -33.63 -25.50
N PRO A 113 -34.01 -34.26 -26.42
CA PRO A 113 -33.83 -35.66 -26.71
C PRO A 113 -32.39 -35.88 -27.18
N ARG A 114 -31.75 -36.89 -26.58
CA ARG A 114 -30.38 -37.30 -26.91
C ARG A 114 -30.29 -37.51 -28.44
N PRO A 115 -29.28 -36.97 -29.14
CA PRO A 115 -29.10 -37.23 -30.56
C PRO A 115 -29.04 -38.74 -30.81
N ASP A 116 -29.82 -39.22 -31.78
CA ASP A 116 -29.95 -40.64 -32.08
C ASP A 116 -28.72 -41.09 -32.88
N ASP A 117 -27.85 -41.92 -32.28
CA ASP A 117 -26.57 -42.39 -32.87
C ASP A 117 -26.77 -43.36 -34.07
N ARG A 118 -27.99 -43.47 -34.62
CA ARG A 118 -28.37 -44.56 -35.52
C ARG A 118 -28.23 -44.27 -37.02
N ARG A 119 -27.53 -43.19 -37.40
CA ARG A 119 -27.24 -42.87 -38.81
C ARG A 119 -25.86 -42.22 -39.00
N ALA A 120 -24.81 -42.90 -38.56
CA ALA A 120 -23.53 -42.84 -39.25
C ALA A 120 -23.45 -44.12 -40.09
N ALA A 121 -23.35 -43.91 -41.41
CA ALA A 121 -23.39 -44.93 -42.45
C ALA A 121 -22.29 -45.99 -42.34
#